data_AF-A0A2T3XR00-F1
#
_entry.id   AF-A0A2T3XR00-F1
#
_cell.length_a   1.000
_cell.length_b   1.000
_cell.length_c   1.000
_cell.angle_alpha   90.00
_cell.angle_beta   90.00
_cell.angle_gamma   90.00
#
_symmetry.space_group_name_H-M   'P 1'
#
loop_
_entity.id
_entity.type
_entity.pdbx_description
1 polymer ?
#
loop_
_entity_poly.entity_id
_entity_poly.type
_entity_poly.pdbx_seq_one_letter_code
_entity_poly.pdbx_strand_id
1 'polypeptide(L)'
;MSEFREESISEPGTSREQMDRAPQEPVRTGPLSEAKLLGRRTPPAAATTHRPAAQALGGYQSLAGLLSGYALLIVGNGLFQTLIPLRMLHADVPTFVVGLVQSCYYGGFVVGAVCNRRLIDRIGQHRTFVAFSAAVAILALAFNVFESPLAWALIRSLTGFAFMGLYTSIESWLSGTSRNENRGQIFGLYAGLNYLAVGTGQFLLHLGDGPDGRLFSLVAALFAAAVMPVSLFEGWPVRVADESLDRLPAHSWRNSLRSMAHATPLAIPGCILAGFLYSTFYSMTPVFLARTGFSTSELSTFMGVALIGALIPQWPMGRLSDRIDRRRLVYTTAQISAGLSLVLVVLHVPAIVWVAMLAFVAVTFTQYGLIVSHVNDRTEPHLRVAVSATLLLLFSVGGLIGPAIASLLMTVIGPSGLFVFNALSSLLMMLSAKRALRAIR
;
A
#
# COMPACT_ATOMS: atom_id res chain seq x y z
N MET A 1 49.35 -77.95 35.74
CA MET A 1 48.17 -77.75 36.60
C MET A 1 47.67 -76.34 36.36
N SER A 2 46.36 -76.25 36.21
CA SER A 2 45.51 -75.12 35.84
C SER A 2 45.70 -73.85 36.68
N GLU A 3 45.50 -72.71 36.00
CA GLU A 3 44.72 -71.51 36.39
C GLU A 3 45.45 -70.23 35.94
N PHE A 4 45.12 -69.71 34.76
CA PHE A 4 44.11 -68.66 34.47
C PHE A 4 44.56 -67.21 34.77
N ARG A 5 44.81 -66.52 33.64
CA ARG A 5 44.44 -65.13 33.29
C ARG A 5 45.46 -63.98 33.42
N GLU A 6 46.22 -63.84 32.34
CA GLU A 6 46.52 -62.62 31.53
C GLU A 6 46.49 -61.23 32.19
N GLU A 7 47.70 -60.72 32.46
CA GLU A 7 48.34 -59.53 31.88
C GLU A 7 47.46 -58.38 31.33
N SER A 8 47.58 -57.19 31.96
CA SER A 8 48.33 -56.01 31.47
C SER A 8 47.42 -55.07 30.63
N ILE A 9 47.41 -53.75 30.79
CA ILE A 9 48.52 -52.81 30.57
C ILE A 9 48.25 -51.53 31.39
N SER A 10 49.31 -51.03 32.02
CA SER A 10 49.47 -49.71 32.63
C SER A 10 49.47 -48.57 31.62
N GLU A 11 48.91 -47.40 31.94
CA GLU A 11 49.67 -46.13 31.89
C GLU A 11 48.99 -44.97 32.66
N PRO A 12 49.78 -43.99 33.15
CA PRO A 12 49.37 -42.89 34.03
C PRO A 12 49.29 -41.53 33.30
N GLY A 13 48.85 -40.47 33.99
CA GLY A 13 49.28 -39.11 33.63
C GLY A 13 48.20 -38.02 33.68
N THR A 14 48.30 -37.18 34.70
CA THR A 14 47.68 -35.86 34.84
C THR A 14 47.93 -34.94 33.63
N SER A 15 46.92 -34.16 33.21
CA SER A 15 47.13 -32.84 32.58
C SER A 15 45.88 -31.95 32.71
N ARG A 16 46.06 -30.85 33.45
CA ARG A 16 45.26 -29.64 33.40
C ARG A 16 45.34 -29.07 31.98
N GLU A 17 44.26 -29.12 31.20
CA GLU A 17 44.00 -28.18 30.10
C GLU A 17 42.60 -28.45 29.52
N GLN A 18 41.58 -27.82 30.09
CA GLN A 18 40.28 -27.60 29.44
C GLN A 18 39.58 -26.45 30.15
N MET A 19 40.23 -25.29 30.08
CA MET A 19 39.66 -24.01 30.44
C MET A 19 39.71 -23.15 29.19
N ASP A 20 38.78 -23.36 28.25
CA ASP A 20 38.29 -22.26 27.41
C ASP A 20 37.04 -22.59 26.56
N ARG A 21 36.23 -21.55 26.35
CA ARG A 21 35.07 -21.39 25.44
C ARG A 21 33.69 -21.86 25.92
N ALA A 22 33.15 -21.12 26.89
CA ALA A 22 31.71 -20.85 26.92
C ALA A 22 31.30 -19.99 25.69
N PRO A 23 30.09 -20.13 25.13
CA PRO A 23 29.62 -19.24 24.06
C PRO A 23 29.48 -17.82 24.64
N GLN A 24 30.26 -16.87 24.14
CA GLN A 24 30.08 -15.46 24.49
C GLN A 24 28.73 -14.98 23.94
N GLU A 25 27.79 -14.68 24.84
CA GLU A 25 26.56 -13.97 24.51
C GLU A 25 26.90 -12.62 23.85
N PRO A 26 26.14 -12.16 22.84
CA PRO A 26 26.30 -10.81 22.35
C PRO A 26 25.86 -9.83 23.44
N VAL A 27 26.83 -9.17 24.07
CA VAL A 27 26.61 -8.12 25.06
C VAL A 27 25.76 -7.03 24.41
N ARG A 28 24.48 -6.95 24.79
CA ARG A 28 23.59 -5.84 24.42
C ARG A 28 24.08 -4.58 25.13
N THR A 29 24.95 -3.80 24.47
CA THR A 29 25.37 -2.47 24.93
C THR A 29 24.27 -1.45 24.59
N GLY A 30 23.24 -1.39 25.43
CA GLY A 30 22.21 -0.34 25.44
C GLY A 30 21.91 0.05 26.89
N PRO A 31 21.34 1.24 27.16
CA PRO A 31 21.21 1.77 28.51
C PRO A 31 20.35 0.83 29.35
N LEU A 32 20.86 0.47 30.54
CA LEU A 32 20.26 -0.33 31.63
C LEU A 32 19.00 -1.11 31.24
N SER A 33 19.10 -2.44 31.13
CA SER A 33 17.91 -3.28 30.93
C SER A 33 16.87 -3.00 32.01
N GLU A 34 15.58 -2.94 31.65
CA GLU A 34 14.46 -2.69 32.58
C GLU A 34 14.49 -3.58 33.83
N ALA A 35 15.05 -4.78 33.70
CA ALA A 35 15.27 -5.71 34.80
C ALA A 35 16.17 -5.14 35.92
N LYS A 36 17.19 -4.35 35.56
CA LYS A 36 18.08 -3.66 36.52
C LYS A 36 17.40 -2.46 37.18
N LEU A 37 16.51 -1.77 36.48
CA LEU A 37 15.74 -0.63 36.99
C LEU A 37 14.67 -1.05 38.00
N LEU A 38 14.06 -2.22 37.80
CA LEU A 38 12.95 -2.72 38.64
C LEU A 38 13.41 -3.71 39.74
N GLY A 39 14.71 -3.92 39.92
CA GLY A 39 15.25 -4.83 40.93
C GLY A 39 14.85 -6.31 40.75
N ARG A 40 14.38 -6.70 39.56
CA ARG A 40 13.92 -8.06 39.29
C ARG A 40 15.11 -8.92 38.86
N ARG A 41 15.36 -10.02 39.58
CA ARG A 41 16.34 -11.04 39.18
C ARG A 41 15.92 -11.61 37.82
N THR A 42 16.84 -11.62 36.86
CA THR A 42 16.69 -12.34 35.60
C THR A 42 16.35 -13.80 35.95
N PRO A 43 15.19 -14.34 35.55
CA PRO A 43 14.89 -15.73 35.84
C PRO A 43 15.93 -16.63 35.13
N PRO A 44 16.40 -17.71 35.77
CA PRO A 44 17.26 -18.67 35.10
C PRO A 44 16.53 -19.20 33.88
N ALA A 45 17.27 -19.39 32.77
CA ALA A 45 16.74 -19.81 31.48
C ALA A 45 15.74 -20.96 31.67
N ALA A 46 14.45 -20.65 31.59
CA ALA A 46 13.41 -21.64 31.69
C ALA A 46 13.58 -22.59 30.50
N ALA A 47 13.78 -23.88 30.80
CA ALA A 47 13.68 -24.94 29.83
C ALA A 47 12.43 -24.69 28.97
N THR A 48 12.61 -24.74 27.65
CA THR A 48 11.59 -24.47 26.64
C THR A 48 10.41 -25.41 26.78
N THR A 49 9.48 -25.12 27.69
CA THR A 49 8.16 -25.72 27.70
C THR A 49 7.38 -25.03 26.58
N HIS A 50 7.14 -25.75 25.48
CA HIS A 50 6.18 -25.36 24.46
C HIS A 50 4.85 -24.97 25.14
N ARG A 51 4.54 -23.67 25.20
CA ARG A 51 3.23 -23.14 25.61
C ARG A 51 2.44 -22.75 24.35
N PRO A 52 1.70 -23.67 23.71
CA PRO A 52 0.97 -23.39 22.47
C PRO A 52 -0.22 -22.43 22.67
N ALA A 53 -0.79 -22.30 23.87
CA ALA A 53 -1.99 -21.48 24.12
C ALA A 53 -1.70 -19.97 24.30
N ALA A 54 -0.56 -19.60 24.89
CA ALA A 54 -0.19 -18.19 25.11
C ALA A 54 0.27 -17.48 23.82
N GLN A 55 0.82 -18.23 22.85
CA GLN A 55 1.20 -17.69 21.54
C GLN A 55 -0.02 -17.35 20.65
N ALA A 56 -1.15 -18.05 20.83
CA ALA A 56 -2.34 -17.83 20.02
C ALA A 56 -3.07 -16.50 20.35
N LEU A 57 -3.18 -16.15 21.65
CA LEU A 57 -3.79 -14.88 22.09
C LEU A 57 -2.92 -13.65 21.77
N GLY A 58 -1.58 -13.79 21.85
CA GLY A 58 -0.64 -12.73 21.47
C GLY A 58 -0.63 -12.42 19.96
N GLY A 59 -0.95 -13.40 19.11
CA GLY A 59 -1.06 -13.21 17.66
C GLY A 59 -2.21 -12.28 17.24
N TYR A 60 -3.37 -12.39 17.90
CA TYR A 60 -4.51 -11.51 17.60
C TYR A 60 -4.35 -10.10 18.17
N GLN A 61 -3.73 -9.95 19.35
CA GLN A 61 -3.46 -8.65 19.95
C GLN A 61 -2.42 -7.86 19.15
N SER A 62 -1.34 -8.51 18.70
CA SER A 62 -0.34 -7.88 17.83
C SER A 62 -0.91 -7.52 16.45
N LEU A 63 -1.75 -8.38 15.86
CA LEU A 63 -2.47 -8.08 14.62
C LEU A 63 -3.43 -6.90 14.79
N ALA A 64 -4.16 -6.83 15.90
CA ALA A 64 -5.05 -5.72 16.20
C ALA A 64 -4.25 -4.42 16.36
N GLY A 65 -3.15 -4.43 17.11
CA GLY A 65 -2.25 -3.28 17.25
C GLY A 65 -1.71 -2.77 15.91
N LEU A 66 -1.24 -3.68 15.06
CA LEU A 66 -0.76 -3.35 13.71
C LEU A 66 -1.86 -2.73 12.84
N LEU A 67 -3.04 -3.37 12.79
CA LEU A 67 -4.16 -2.89 11.98
C LEU A 67 -4.71 -1.56 12.50
N SER A 68 -4.72 -1.33 13.82
CA SER A 68 -5.09 -0.05 14.41
C SER A 68 -4.10 1.06 14.05
N GLY A 69 -2.79 0.80 14.15
CA GLY A 69 -1.76 1.76 13.73
C GLY A 69 -1.87 2.08 12.23
N TYR A 70 -2.07 1.05 11.41
CA TYR A 70 -2.32 1.22 9.99
C TYR A 70 -3.60 2.02 9.70
N ALA A 71 -4.69 1.77 10.41
CA ALA A 71 -5.93 2.51 10.23
C ALA A 71 -5.71 4.01 10.47
N LEU A 72 -5.04 4.39 11.57
CA LEU A 72 -4.72 5.79 11.86
C LEU A 72 -3.84 6.42 10.77
N LEU A 73 -2.81 5.69 10.32
CA LEU A 73 -1.95 6.13 9.23
C LEU A 73 -2.76 6.40 7.96
N ILE A 74 -3.69 5.51 7.63
CA ILE A 74 -4.48 5.59 6.40
C ILE A 74 -5.60 6.63 6.49
N VAL A 75 -6.17 6.88 7.67
CA VAL A 75 -7.06 8.03 7.91
C VAL A 75 -6.29 9.33 7.64
N GLY A 76 -5.08 9.47 8.17
CA GLY A 76 -4.21 10.61 7.89
C GLY A 76 -3.89 10.76 6.40
N ASN A 77 -3.60 9.65 5.72
CA ASN A 77 -3.34 9.64 4.28
C ASN A 77 -4.56 10.07 3.47
N GLY A 78 -5.75 9.59 3.83
CA GLY A 78 -7.00 9.99 3.19
C GLY A 78 -7.18 11.50 3.21
N LEU A 79 -7.08 12.10 4.41
CA LEU A 79 -7.12 13.55 4.57
C LEU A 79 -6.02 14.25 3.74
N PHE A 80 -4.78 13.77 3.82
CA PHE A 80 -3.63 14.40 3.18
C PHE A 80 -3.72 14.43 1.65
N GLN A 81 -4.20 13.35 1.03
CA GLN A 81 -4.33 13.23 -0.42
C GLN A 81 -5.24 14.31 -1.03
N THR A 82 -6.30 14.70 -0.31
CA THR A 82 -7.26 15.71 -0.74
C THR A 82 -6.88 17.12 -0.29
N LEU A 83 -6.20 17.25 0.84
CA LEU A 83 -5.75 18.53 1.37
C LEU A 83 -4.66 19.19 0.49
N ILE A 84 -3.72 18.39 -0.02
CA ILE A 84 -2.63 18.85 -0.92
C ILE A 84 -3.16 19.64 -2.14
N PRO A 85 -4.03 19.06 -3.01
CA PRO A 85 -4.50 19.77 -4.19
C PRO A 85 -5.35 21.00 -3.83
N LEU A 86 -6.11 20.97 -2.74
CA LEU A 86 -6.89 22.12 -2.27
C LEU A 86 -5.99 23.27 -1.81
N ARG A 87 -4.95 22.98 -1.01
CA ARG A 87 -3.97 23.99 -0.57
C ARG A 87 -3.27 24.65 -1.75
N MET A 88 -2.91 23.87 -2.78
CA MET A 88 -2.31 24.40 -4.00
C MET A 88 -3.28 25.28 -4.80
N LEU A 89 -4.56 24.91 -4.86
CA LEU A 89 -5.58 25.74 -5.50
C LEU A 89 -5.79 27.06 -4.75
N HIS A 90 -5.78 27.04 -3.42
CA HIS A 90 -5.87 28.26 -2.61
C HIS A 90 -4.62 29.17 -2.75
N ALA A 91 -3.50 28.60 -3.20
CA ALA A 91 -2.28 29.35 -3.54
C ALA A 91 -2.26 29.84 -5.00
N ASP A 92 -3.41 29.80 -5.69
CA ASP A 92 -3.57 30.21 -7.10
C ASP A 92 -2.66 29.47 -8.09
N VAL A 93 -2.27 28.24 -7.74
CA VAL A 93 -1.37 27.43 -8.57
C VAL A 93 -2.12 26.88 -9.78
N PRO A 94 -1.55 26.95 -11.00
CA PRO A 94 -2.19 26.43 -12.19
C PRO A 94 -2.53 24.94 -12.08
N THR A 95 -3.69 24.52 -12.61
CA THR A 95 -4.17 23.13 -12.57
C THR A 95 -3.14 22.14 -13.11
N PHE A 96 -2.47 22.48 -14.21
CA PHE A 96 -1.40 21.65 -14.78
C PHE A 96 -0.26 21.40 -13.79
N VAL A 97 0.16 22.41 -13.02
CA VAL A 97 1.21 22.28 -12.01
C VAL A 97 0.74 21.41 -10.84
N VAL A 98 -0.53 21.53 -10.43
CA VAL A 98 -1.15 20.63 -9.44
C VAL A 98 -1.05 19.18 -9.91
N GLY A 99 -1.37 18.91 -11.18
CA GLY A 99 -1.22 17.59 -11.78
C GLY A 99 0.22 17.07 -11.76
N LEU A 100 1.19 17.89 -12.15
CA LEU A 100 2.61 17.51 -12.14
C LEU A 100 3.13 17.20 -10.72
N VAL A 101 2.76 18.01 -9.72
CA VAL A 101 3.09 17.73 -8.32
C VAL A 101 2.46 16.42 -7.88
N GLN A 102 1.19 16.18 -8.19
CA GLN A 102 0.50 14.94 -7.83
C GLN A 102 1.12 13.71 -8.50
N SER A 103 1.55 13.84 -9.75
CA SER A 103 2.32 12.81 -10.48
C SER A 103 3.60 12.42 -9.73
N CYS A 104 4.30 13.37 -9.11
CA CYS A 104 5.55 13.10 -8.38
C CYS A 104 5.37 12.09 -7.24
N TYR A 105 4.17 11.98 -6.64
CA TYR A 105 3.86 10.93 -5.67
C TYR A 105 4.14 9.55 -6.21
N TYR A 106 3.62 9.24 -7.40
CA TYR A 106 3.80 7.93 -8.02
C TYR A 106 5.23 7.74 -8.49
N GLY A 107 5.94 8.80 -8.86
CA GLY A 107 7.38 8.76 -9.14
C GLY A 107 8.17 8.27 -7.91
N GLY A 108 7.91 8.89 -6.76
CA GLY A 108 8.47 8.44 -5.48
C GLY A 108 8.05 7.01 -5.10
N PHE A 109 6.79 6.65 -5.35
CA PHE A 109 6.24 5.33 -5.09
C PHE A 109 6.97 4.24 -5.90
N VAL A 110 7.25 4.49 -7.19
CA VAL A 110 8.02 3.59 -8.07
C VAL A 110 9.46 3.43 -7.56
N VAL A 111 10.12 4.53 -7.18
CA VAL A 111 11.48 4.48 -6.62
C VAL A 111 11.47 3.68 -5.31
N GLY A 112 10.48 3.90 -4.45
CA GLY A 112 10.27 3.18 -3.20
C GLY A 112 10.08 1.68 -3.42
N ALA A 113 9.33 1.28 -4.44
CA ALA A 113 9.08 -0.13 -4.75
C ALA A 113 10.37 -0.92 -5.02
N VAL A 114 11.38 -0.26 -5.60
CA VAL A 114 12.69 -0.86 -5.90
C VAL A 114 13.65 -0.79 -4.70
N CYS A 115 13.63 0.33 -3.98
CA CYS A 115 14.63 0.62 -2.95
C CYS A 115 14.25 0.11 -1.56
N ASN A 116 12.97 0.18 -1.20
CA ASN A 116 12.52 -0.02 0.18
C ASN A 116 12.72 -1.44 0.68
N ARG A 117 12.67 -2.44 -0.20
CA ARG A 117 12.94 -3.82 0.20
C ARG A 117 14.32 -3.98 0.82
N ARG A 118 15.36 -3.45 0.17
CA ARG A 118 16.73 -3.47 0.70
C ARG A 118 16.87 -2.71 2.02
N LEU A 119 16.11 -1.63 2.19
CA LEU A 119 16.10 -0.87 3.42
C LEU A 119 15.46 -1.68 4.55
N ILE A 120 14.26 -2.24 4.31
CA ILE A 120 13.53 -3.10 5.25
C ILE A 120 14.39 -4.30 5.68
N ASP A 121 15.08 -4.94 4.74
CA ASP A 121 15.95 -6.09 5.01
C ASP A 121 17.14 -5.71 5.91
N ARG A 122 17.65 -4.49 5.81
CA ARG A 122 18.81 -3.98 6.57
C ARG A 122 18.44 -3.49 7.97
N ILE A 123 17.45 -2.60 8.08
CA ILE A 123 17.11 -1.94 9.36
C ILE A 123 15.98 -2.64 10.10
N GLY A 124 15.27 -3.57 9.46
CA GLY A 124 14.15 -4.30 10.03
C GLY A 124 12.82 -3.57 9.84
N GLN A 125 11.76 -4.37 9.75
CA GLN A 125 10.43 -3.94 9.36
C GLN A 125 9.79 -2.95 10.35
N HIS A 126 9.88 -3.22 11.65
CA HIS A 126 9.36 -2.31 12.69
C HIS A 126 10.03 -0.94 12.65
N ARG A 127 11.37 -0.89 12.61
CA ARG A 127 12.14 0.37 12.54
C ARG A 127 11.83 1.13 11.26
N THR A 128 11.65 0.42 10.15
CA THR A 128 11.25 1.04 8.87
C THR A 128 9.87 1.70 8.99
N PHE A 129 8.89 1.01 9.58
CA PHE A 129 7.55 1.57 9.78
C PHE A 129 7.58 2.84 10.62
N VAL A 130 8.28 2.83 11.75
CA VAL A 130 8.44 4.01 12.62
C VAL A 130 9.13 5.15 11.88
N ALA A 131 10.26 4.87 11.20
CA ALA A 131 11.03 5.88 10.48
C ALA A 131 10.22 6.53 9.35
N PHE A 132 9.49 5.74 8.55
CA PHE A 132 8.66 6.28 7.49
C PHE A 132 7.42 6.99 8.01
N SER A 133 6.82 6.54 9.12
CA SER A 133 5.69 7.23 9.75
C SER A 133 6.11 8.63 10.26
N ALA A 134 7.27 8.71 10.91
CA ALA A 134 7.87 9.98 11.30
C ALA A 134 8.22 10.85 10.07
N ALA A 135 8.77 10.26 9.01
CA ALA A 135 9.09 10.97 7.78
C ALA A 135 7.83 11.58 7.12
N VAL A 136 6.73 10.83 6.98
CA VAL A 136 5.49 11.39 6.40
C VAL A 136 4.85 12.44 7.30
N ALA A 137 4.99 12.35 8.63
CA ALA A 137 4.56 13.41 9.54
C ALA A 137 5.35 14.71 9.31
N ILE A 138 6.68 14.62 9.22
CA ILE A 138 7.54 15.78 8.92
C ILE A 138 7.20 16.36 7.55
N LEU A 139 7.03 15.51 6.53
CA LEU A 139 6.69 15.94 5.17
C LEU A 139 5.31 16.61 5.09
N ALA A 140 4.33 16.14 5.88
CA ALA A 140 3.01 16.78 5.94
C ALA A 140 3.09 18.21 6.51
N LEU A 141 3.88 18.41 7.57
CA LEU A 141 4.13 19.75 8.12
C LEU A 141 4.93 20.62 7.14
N ALA A 142 5.98 20.05 6.53
CA ALA A 142 6.80 20.74 5.54
C ALA A 142 5.96 21.23 4.34
N PHE A 143 4.98 20.44 3.90
CA PHE A 143 4.11 20.82 2.79
C PHE A 143 3.36 22.13 3.06
N ASN A 144 2.96 22.36 4.31
CA ASN A 144 2.27 23.60 4.71
C ASN A 144 3.21 24.81 4.78
N VAL A 145 4.49 24.60 5.10
CA VAL A 145 5.49 25.66 5.31
C VAL A 145 6.06 26.17 3.99
N PHE A 146 6.32 25.28 3.03
CA PHE A 146 6.87 25.67 1.74
C PHE A 146 5.76 26.06 0.76
N GLU A 147 6.04 27.04 -0.10
CA GLU A 147 5.06 27.56 -1.08
C GLU A 147 5.54 27.45 -2.54
N SER A 148 6.69 26.81 -2.78
CA SER A 148 7.21 26.65 -4.14
C SER A 148 6.75 25.33 -4.79
N PRO A 149 6.37 25.33 -6.08
CA PRO A 149 5.97 24.10 -6.79
C PRO A 149 7.05 23.00 -6.80
N LEU A 150 8.33 23.39 -6.89
CA LEU A 150 9.43 22.43 -6.84
C LEU A 150 9.58 21.79 -5.46
N ALA A 151 9.43 22.56 -4.37
CA ALA A 151 9.44 22.01 -3.02
C ALA A 151 8.26 21.04 -2.83
N TRP A 152 7.06 21.40 -3.28
CA TRP A 152 5.92 20.50 -3.22
C TRP A 152 6.11 19.22 -4.03
N ALA A 153 6.67 19.32 -5.25
CA ALA A 153 7.00 18.15 -6.07
C ALA A 153 7.98 17.20 -5.35
N LEU A 154 9.04 17.76 -4.74
CA LEU A 154 10.02 16.99 -3.98
C LEU A 154 9.38 16.34 -2.74
N ILE A 155 8.64 17.11 -1.93
CA ILE A 155 7.92 16.61 -0.76
C ILE A 155 6.99 15.47 -1.17
N ARG A 156 6.24 15.65 -2.26
CA ARG A 156 5.31 14.66 -2.76
C ARG A 156 6.00 13.37 -3.22
N SER A 157 7.14 13.49 -3.89
CA SER A 157 7.99 12.34 -4.25
C SER A 157 8.49 11.61 -3.00
N LEU A 158 9.00 12.31 -2.00
CA LEU A 158 9.44 11.72 -0.74
C LEU A 158 8.29 11.06 0.02
N THR A 159 7.09 11.66 -0.01
CA THR A 159 5.87 11.08 0.56
C THR A 159 5.55 9.76 -0.14
N GLY A 160 5.58 9.70 -1.47
CA GLY A 160 5.34 8.47 -2.23
C GLY A 160 6.33 7.37 -1.92
N PHE A 161 7.61 7.73 -1.82
CA PHE A 161 8.68 6.81 -1.41
C PHE A 161 8.43 6.22 -0.01
N ALA A 162 8.08 7.06 0.95
CA ALA A 162 7.80 6.64 2.33
C ALA A 162 6.53 5.77 2.42
N PHE A 163 5.44 6.15 1.74
CA PHE A 163 4.21 5.36 1.73
C PHE A 163 4.39 3.98 1.11
N MET A 164 5.15 3.85 0.02
CA MET A 164 5.47 2.53 -0.52
C MET A 164 6.21 1.67 0.52
N GLY A 165 7.09 2.27 1.32
CA GLY A 165 7.80 1.60 2.40
C GLY A 165 6.89 1.19 3.54
N LEU A 166 5.94 2.04 3.91
CA LEU A 166 4.90 1.75 4.92
C LEU A 166 4.00 0.59 4.48
N TYR A 167 3.49 0.62 3.24
CA TYR A 167 2.68 -0.48 2.68
C TYR A 167 3.48 -1.79 2.62
N THR A 168 4.70 -1.76 2.08
CA THR A 168 5.57 -2.95 2.01
C THR A 168 5.87 -3.52 3.39
N SER A 169 6.11 -2.65 4.38
CA SER A 169 6.39 -3.08 5.76
C SER A 169 5.17 -3.77 6.38
N ILE A 170 3.96 -3.26 6.18
CA ILE A 170 2.75 -3.88 6.72
C ILE A 170 2.41 -5.18 5.99
N GLU A 171 2.52 -5.21 4.66
CA GLU A 171 2.23 -6.41 3.87
C GLU A 171 3.20 -7.56 4.19
N SER A 172 4.47 -7.25 4.38
CA SER A 172 5.47 -8.21 4.87
C SER A 172 5.10 -8.72 6.26
N TRP A 173 4.56 -7.85 7.14
CA TRP A 173 4.09 -8.24 8.47
C TRP A 173 2.92 -9.20 8.41
N LEU A 174 1.87 -8.80 7.69
CA LEU A 174 0.66 -9.59 7.55
C LEU A 174 0.98 -10.94 6.94
N SER A 175 1.89 -10.97 5.96
CA SER A 175 2.37 -12.22 5.35
C SER A 175 3.07 -13.12 6.37
N GLY A 176 3.93 -12.57 7.23
CA GLY A 176 4.66 -13.33 8.25
C GLY A 176 3.79 -13.85 9.40
N THR A 177 2.71 -13.14 9.76
CA THR A 177 1.78 -13.55 10.82
C THR A 177 0.65 -14.45 10.31
N SER A 178 0.32 -14.38 9.02
CA SER A 178 -0.80 -15.13 8.45
C SER A 178 -0.44 -16.60 8.19
N ARG A 179 -1.30 -17.52 8.65
CA ARG A 179 -1.28 -18.92 8.20
C ARG A 179 -1.99 -19.07 6.86
N ASN A 180 -1.67 -20.11 6.11
CA ASN A 180 -2.18 -20.31 4.76
C ASN A 180 -3.72 -20.41 4.72
N GLU A 181 -4.34 -20.95 5.77
CA GLU A 181 -5.80 -21.11 5.88
C GLU A 181 -6.53 -19.77 6.04
N ASN A 182 -5.94 -18.83 6.80
CA ASN A 182 -6.59 -17.55 7.14
C ASN A 182 -6.03 -16.36 6.35
N ARG A 183 -5.04 -16.58 5.48
CA ARG A 183 -4.35 -15.53 4.72
C ARG A 183 -5.32 -14.66 3.91
N GLY A 184 -6.26 -15.28 3.19
CA GLY A 184 -7.25 -14.55 2.39
C GLY A 184 -8.16 -13.66 3.23
N GLN A 185 -8.56 -14.11 4.42
CA GLN A 185 -9.40 -13.34 5.34
C GLN A 185 -8.64 -12.12 5.90
N ILE A 186 -7.39 -12.30 6.31
CA ILE A 186 -6.55 -11.23 6.87
C ILE A 186 -6.27 -10.16 5.81
N PHE A 187 -5.87 -10.56 4.60
CA PHE A 187 -5.62 -9.60 3.51
C PHE A 187 -6.92 -8.93 3.01
N GLY A 188 -8.06 -9.62 3.06
CA GLY A 188 -9.37 -9.03 2.81
C GLY A 188 -9.76 -7.97 3.83
N LEU A 189 -9.54 -8.25 5.14
CA LEU A 189 -9.75 -7.28 6.22
C LEU A 189 -8.83 -6.07 6.06
N TYR A 190 -7.55 -6.29 5.77
CA TYR A 190 -6.58 -5.23 5.49
C TYR A 190 -7.02 -4.31 4.34
N ALA A 191 -7.49 -4.88 3.22
CA ALA A 191 -7.99 -4.11 2.09
C ALA A 191 -9.26 -3.33 2.44
N GLY A 192 -10.23 -3.96 3.11
CA GLY A 192 -11.46 -3.29 3.56
C GLY A 192 -11.19 -2.16 4.53
N LEU A 193 -10.27 -2.37 5.48
CA LEU A 193 -9.81 -1.36 6.42
C LEU A 193 -9.11 -0.20 5.71
N ASN A 194 -8.31 -0.47 4.67
CA ASN A 194 -7.68 0.59 3.89
C ASN A 194 -8.73 1.53 3.28
N TYR A 195 -9.70 1.01 2.53
CA TYR A 195 -10.74 1.84 1.91
C TYR A 195 -11.59 2.58 2.94
N LEU A 196 -11.98 1.91 4.02
CA LEU A 196 -12.75 2.53 5.09
C LEU A 196 -11.96 3.66 5.74
N ALA A 197 -10.69 3.44 6.08
CA ALA A 197 -9.83 4.45 6.69
C ALA A 197 -9.55 5.63 5.75
N VAL A 198 -9.23 5.40 4.47
CA VAL A 198 -9.02 6.50 3.50
C VAL A 198 -10.30 7.32 3.36
N GLY A 199 -11.45 6.65 3.27
CA GLY A 199 -12.76 7.29 3.17
C GLY A 199 -13.13 8.08 4.43
N THR A 200 -12.92 7.49 5.63
CA THR A 200 -13.12 8.18 6.91
C THR A 200 -12.23 9.42 7.04
N GLY A 201 -10.98 9.33 6.58
CA GLY A 201 -10.05 10.45 6.54
C GLY A 201 -10.54 11.64 5.72
N GLN A 202 -11.35 11.41 4.68
CA GLN A 202 -11.92 12.51 3.88
C GLN A 202 -12.83 13.40 4.74
N PHE A 203 -13.67 12.82 5.59
CA PHE A 203 -14.61 13.56 6.44
C PHE A 203 -13.92 14.49 7.44
N LEU A 204 -12.65 14.28 7.75
CA LEU A 204 -11.89 15.20 8.60
C LEU A 204 -11.72 16.59 7.96
N LEU A 205 -11.91 16.73 6.64
CA LEU A 205 -11.98 18.04 5.99
C LEU A 205 -13.16 18.89 6.48
N HIS A 206 -14.22 18.30 7.07
CA HIS A 206 -15.35 19.02 7.67
C HIS A 206 -14.96 19.88 8.86
N LEU A 207 -13.82 19.59 9.49
CA LEU A 207 -13.28 20.44 10.55
C LEU A 207 -12.97 21.85 10.01
N GLY A 208 -12.77 22.00 8.71
CA GLY A 208 -12.45 23.27 8.05
C GLY A 208 -10.98 23.67 8.23
N ASP A 209 -10.47 24.39 7.23
CA ASP A 209 -9.20 25.09 7.34
C ASP A 209 -9.42 26.32 8.22
N GLY A 210 -9.13 26.17 9.51
CA GLY A 210 -8.88 27.34 10.37
C GLY A 210 -7.60 28.06 9.91
N PRO A 211 -7.33 29.27 10.42
CA PRO A 211 -6.03 29.90 10.22
C PRO A 211 -4.91 28.95 10.70
N ASP A 212 -3.74 29.02 10.03
CA ASP A 212 -2.48 28.38 10.43
C ASP A 212 -2.29 26.87 10.13
N GLY A 213 -2.97 26.31 9.11
CA GLY A 213 -2.64 24.95 8.63
C GLY A 213 -2.97 23.83 9.61
N ARG A 214 -4.05 24.02 10.40
CA ARG A 214 -4.54 23.07 11.41
C ARG A 214 -4.74 21.65 10.84
N LEU A 215 -5.24 21.51 9.62
CA LEU A 215 -5.47 20.20 9.00
C LEU A 215 -4.15 19.47 8.67
N PHE A 216 -3.09 20.17 8.28
CA PHE A 216 -1.76 19.55 8.10
C PHE A 216 -1.17 19.08 9.44
N SER A 217 -1.40 19.84 10.51
CA SER A 217 -1.01 19.43 11.87
C SER A 217 -1.78 18.18 12.32
N LEU A 218 -3.07 18.09 11.99
CA LEU A 218 -3.88 16.89 12.26
C LEU A 218 -3.37 15.67 11.48
N VAL A 219 -3.04 15.83 10.19
CA VAL A 219 -2.41 14.77 9.38
C VAL A 219 -1.12 14.28 10.04
N ALA A 220 -0.23 15.20 10.42
CA ALA A 220 1.03 14.86 11.07
C ALA A 220 0.81 14.15 12.42
N ALA A 221 -0.17 14.61 13.21
CA ALA A 221 -0.56 13.96 14.46
C ALA A 221 -1.09 12.53 14.24
N LEU A 222 -1.88 12.28 13.19
CA LEU A 222 -2.37 10.94 12.85
C LEU A 222 -1.24 10.01 12.40
N PHE A 223 -0.29 10.52 11.59
CA PHE A 223 0.90 9.76 11.20
C PHE A 223 1.81 9.43 12.38
N ALA A 224 2.00 10.37 13.32
CA ALA A 224 2.71 10.11 14.56
C ALA A 224 1.94 9.13 15.47
N ALA A 225 0.62 9.27 15.56
CA ALA A 225 -0.22 8.40 16.38
C ALA A 225 -0.26 6.96 15.87
N ALA A 226 -0.10 6.74 14.56
CA ALA A 226 0.03 5.41 13.97
C ALA A 226 1.21 4.60 14.55
N VAL A 227 2.24 5.28 15.05
CA VAL A 227 3.40 4.65 15.71
C VAL A 227 3.05 4.08 17.07
N MET A 228 2.08 4.67 17.79
CA MET A 228 1.77 4.27 19.17
C MET A 228 1.27 2.83 19.27
N PRO A 229 0.23 2.38 18.53
CA PRO A 229 -0.17 0.97 18.57
C PRO A 229 0.98 0.05 18.14
N VAL A 230 1.74 0.44 17.11
CA VAL A 230 2.84 -0.37 16.60
C VAL A 230 4.02 -0.45 17.57
N SER A 231 4.16 0.46 18.54
CA SER A 231 5.27 0.44 19.50
C SER A 231 4.87 -0.08 20.89
N LEU A 232 3.59 0.05 21.26
CA LEU A 232 3.08 -0.27 22.60
C LEU A 232 2.61 -1.71 22.76
N PHE A 233 2.22 -2.39 21.68
CA PHE A 233 1.85 -3.81 21.78
C PHE A 233 3.09 -4.70 21.86
N GLU A 234 2.98 -5.87 22.51
CA GLU A 234 4.05 -6.87 22.60
C GLU A 234 3.70 -8.10 21.74
N GLY A 235 4.66 -9.02 21.58
CA GLY A 235 4.43 -10.27 20.84
C GLY A 235 4.73 -10.18 19.34
N TRP A 236 5.65 -9.29 18.97
CA TRP A 236 6.06 -9.08 17.59
C TRP A 236 6.67 -10.36 17.00
N PRO A 237 6.23 -10.80 15.80
CA PRO A 237 6.81 -11.97 15.15
C PRO A 237 8.31 -11.72 14.95
N VAL A 238 9.10 -12.61 15.53
CA VAL A 238 10.54 -12.66 15.31
C VAL A 238 10.76 -12.81 13.80
N ARG A 239 11.66 -11.99 13.24
CA ARG A 239 12.06 -12.08 11.83
C ARG A 239 12.33 -13.55 11.50
N VAL A 240 11.51 -14.12 10.63
CA VAL A 240 11.78 -15.44 10.07
C VAL A 240 13.15 -15.33 9.38
N ALA A 241 14.11 -16.15 9.79
CA ALA A 241 15.45 -16.09 9.24
C ALA A 241 15.37 -16.26 7.71
N ASP A 242 16.13 -15.48 6.96
CA ASP A 242 16.15 -15.56 5.48
C ASP A 242 16.58 -16.96 4.99
N GLU A 243 17.16 -17.78 5.87
CA GLU A 243 17.54 -19.18 5.64
C GLU A 243 16.33 -20.13 5.55
N SER A 244 15.18 -19.77 6.14
CA SER A 244 13.94 -20.57 6.07
C SER A 244 12.96 -20.08 5.01
N LEU A 245 13.34 -19.09 4.19
CA LEU A 245 12.56 -18.63 3.06
C LEU A 245 13.10 -19.26 1.78
N ASP A 246 12.25 -19.94 1.02
CA ASP A 246 12.61 -20.42 -0.31
C ASP A 246 13.06 -19.25 -1.18
N ARG A 247 14.36 -19.22 -1.50
CA ARG A 247 14.94 -18.24 -2.41
C ARG A 247 14.47 -18.54 -3.82
N LEU A 248 13.33 -17.94 -4.18
CA LEU A 248 12.88 -17.94 -5.56
C LEU A 248 13.91 -17.20 -6.43
N PRO A 249 14.36 -17.81 -7.54
CA PRO A 249 15.34 -17.18 -8.42
C PRO A 249 14.80 -15.83 -8.90
N ALA A 250 15.65 -14.80 -8.79
CA ALA A 250 15.33 -13.44 -9.22
C ALA A 250 14.96 -13.44 -10.70
N HIS A 251 13.67 -13.45 -10.99
CA HIS A 251 13.18 -13.31 -12.35
C HIS A 251 13.36 -11.86 -12.79
N SER A 252 14.09 -11.67 -13.89
CA SER A 252 14.27 -10.35 -14.50
C SER A 252 12.90 -9.78 -14.85
N TRP A 253 12.62 -8.53 -14.43
CA TRP A 253 11.37 -7.81 -14.73
C TRP A 253 11.03 -7.81 -16.23
N ARG A 254 12.07 -7.84 -17.10
CA ARG A 254 11.94 -7.93 -18.55
C ARG A 254 11.30 -9.25 -18.99
N ASN A 255 11.63 -10.35 -18.32
CA ASN A 255 11.08 -11.68 -18.61
C ASN A 255 9.63 -11.76 -18.14
N SER A 256 9.31 -11.21 -16.96
CA SER A 256 7.92 -11.09 -16.50
C SER A 256 7.08 -10.25 -17.47
N LEU A 257 7.61 -9.13 -17.96
CA LEU A 257 6.90 -8.27 -18.91
C LEU A 257 6.65 -8.98 -20.25
N ARG A 258 7.64 -9.69 -20.79
CA ARG A 258 7.50 -10.47 -22.03
C ARG A 258 6.50 -11.61 -21.86
N SER A 259 6.62 -12.38 -20.78
CA SER A 259 5.70 -13.49 -20.47
C SER A 259 4.26 -12.99 -20.34
N MET A 260 4.03 -11.89 -19.62
CA MET A 260 2.71 -11.26 -19.52
C MET A 260 2.19 -10.73 -20.85
N ALA A 261 3.03 -10.06 -21.65
CA ALA A 261 2.61 -9.50 -22.94
C ALA A 261 2.11 -10.60 -23.90
N HIS A 262 2.77 -11.76 -23.91
CA HIS A 262 2.38 -12.88 -24.75
C HIS A 262 1.18 -13.66 -24.19
N ALA A 263 1.18 -13.98 -22.89
CA ALA A 263 0.14 -14.81 -22.28
C ALA A 263 -1.16 -14.03 -21.99
N THR A 264 -1.04 -12.73 -21.71
CA THR A 264 -2.15 -11.89 -21.25
C THR A 264 -2.09 -10.49 -21.89
N PRO A 265 -2.57 -10.34 -23.14
CA PRO A 265 -2.50 -9.05 -23.87
C PRO A 265 -3.19 -7.87 -23.18
N LEU A 266 -4.09 -8.14 -22.22
CA LEU A 266 -4.76 -7.12 -21.41
C LEU A 266 -3.90 -6.59 -20.25
N ALA A 267 -2.89 -7.34 -19.80
CA ALA A 267 -2.15 -7.07 -18.56
C ALA A 267 -1.50 -5.68 -18.56
N ILE A 268 -0.68 -5.41 -19.56
CA ILE A 268 0.12 -4.18 -19.65
C ILE A 268 -0.77 -2.94 -19.85
N PRO A 269 -1.56 -2.85 -20.94
CA PRO A 269 -2.41 -1.67 -21.13
C PRO A 269 -3.45 -1.54 -20.02
N GLY A 270 -4.00 -2.66 -19.54
CA GLY A 270 -4.98 -2.67 -18.46
C GLY A 270 -4.43 -2.09 -17.16
N CYS A 271 -3.27 -2.54 -16.69
CA CYS A 271 -2.70 -2.01 -15.45
C CYS A 271 -2.33 -0.52 -15.56
N ILE A 272 -1.77 -0.08 -16.69
CA ILE A 272 -1.44 1.33 -16.91
C ILE A 272 -2.71 2.19 -16.91
N LEU A 273 -3.75 1.76 -17.64
CA LEU A 273 -5.02 2.49 -17.73
C LEU A 273 -5.80 2.47 -16.40
N ALA A 274 -5.73 1.38 -15.64
CA ALA A 274 -6.26 1.37 -14.28
C ALA A 274 -5.52 2.37 -13.39
N GLY A 275 -4.18 2.47 -13.54
CA GLY A 275 -3.36 3.50 -12.91
C GLY A 275 -3.77 4.92 -13.27
N PHE A 276 -4.07 5.18 -14.54
CA PHE A 276 -4.60 6.47 -15.01
C PHE A 276 -5.88 6.83 -14.25
N LEU A 277 -6.87 5.93 -14.27
CA LEU A 277 -8.18 6.19 -13.70
C LEU A 277 -8.13 6.39 -12.16
N TYR A 278 -7.36 5.56 -11.46
CA TYR A 278 -7.21 5.64 -10.01
C TYR A 278 -6.45 6.89 -9.56
N SER A 279 -5.31 7.16 -10.18
CA SER A 279 -4.47 8.31 -9.80
C SER A 279 -5.19 9.63 -10.04
N THR A 280 -5.84 9.75 -11.19
CA THR A 280 -6.62 10.91 -11.55
C THR A 280 -7.82 11.09 -10.62
N PHE A 281 -8.43 10.00 -10.14
CA PHE A 281 -9.46 10.10 -9.11
C PHE A 281 -8.93 10.76 -7.82
N TYR A 282 -7.86 10.23 -7.24
CA TYR A 282 -7.32 10.76 -5.97
C TYR A 282 -6.75 12.16 -6.11
N SER A 283 -6.10 12.46 -7.23
CA SER A 283 -5.37 13.71 -7.41
C SER A 283 -6.23 14.85 -7.95
N MET A 284 -7.04 14.60 -8.98
CA MET A 284 -7.70 15.64 -9.77
C MET A 284 -9.20 15.76 -9.49
N THR A 285 -9.85 14.77 -8.89
CA THR A 285 -11.27 14.90 -8.51
C THR A 285 -11.50 16.03 -7.50
N PRO A 286 -10.67 16.21 -6.44
CA PRO A 286 -10.81 17.36 -5.56
C PRO A 286 -10.68 18.69 -6.30
N VAL A 287 -9.77 18.76 -7.28
CA VAL A 287 -9.55 19.94 -8.11
C VAL A 287 -10.78 20.25 -8.96
N PHE A 288 -11.38 19.22 -9.56
CA PHE A 288 -12.61 19.35 -10.33
C PHE A 288 -13.75 19.88 -9.46
N LEU A 289 -14.01 19.25 -8.30
CA LEU A 289 -15.12 19.63 -7.41
C LEU A 289 -14.97 21.05 -6.88
N ALA A 290 -13.75 21.44 -6.48
CA ALA A 290 -13.48 22.80 -6.03
C ALA A 290 -13.73 23.83 -7.16
N ARG A 291 -13.31 23.54 -8.40
CA ARG A 291 -13.49 24.45 -9.54
C ARG A 291 -14.93 24.51 -10.07
N THR A 292 -15.75 23.50 -9.82
CA THR A 292 -17.18 23.52 -10.15
C THR A 292 -18.04 24.17 -9.07
N GLY A 293 -17.41 24.72 -8.03
CA GLY A 293 -18.07 25.52 -6.98
C GLY A 293 -18.60 24.71 -5.81
N PHE A 294 -18.19 23.44 -5.65
CA PHE A 294 -18.57 22.65 -4.47
C PHE A 294 -17.86 23.21 -3.24
N SER A 295 -18.58 23.28 -2.13
CA SER A 295 -17.96 23.59 -0.84
C SER A 295 -16.99 22.48 -0.41
N THR A 296 -16.02 22.83 0.43
CA THR A 296 -15.09 21.84 1.04
C THR A 296 -15.86 20.73 1.76
N SER A 297 -17.04 21.03 2.32
CA SER A 297 -17.89 20.04 2.98
C SER A 297 -18.55 19.06 2.02
N GLU A 298 -19.06 19.54 0.88
CA GLU A 298 -19.63 18.66 -0.14
C GLU A 298 -18.55 17.80 -0.79
N LEU A 299 -17.38 18.39 -1.08
CA LEU A 299 -16.22 17.68 -1.62
C LEU A 299 -15.75 16.57 -0.66
N SER A 300 -15.58 16.91 0.61
CA SER A 300 -15.25 15.98 1.70
C SER A 300 -16.22 14.80 1.76
N THR A 301 -17.52 15.11 1.78
CA THR A 301 -18.58 14.10 1.82
C THR A 301 -18.54 13.23 0.56
N PHE A 302 -18.38 13.84 -0.61
CA PHE A 302 -18.31 13.12 -1.87
C PHE A 302 -17.15 12.13 -1.88
N MET A 303 -15.93 12.59 -1.56
CA MET A 303 -14.74 11.76 -1.57
C MET A 303 -14.85 10.61 -0.56
N GLY A 304 -15.34 10.89 0.65
CA GLY A 304 -15.53 9.87 1.69
C GLY A 304 -16.55 8.81 1.27
N VAL A 305 -17.73 9.22 0.81
CA VAL A 305 -18.79 8.32 0.33
C VAL A 305 -18.34 7.55 -0.91
N ALA A 306 -17.62 8.16 -1.85
CA ALA A 306 -17.12 7.50 -3.04
C ALA A 306 -16.14 6.38 -2.71
N LEU A 307 -15.22 6.61 -1.77
CA LEU A 307 -14.20 5.63 -1.37
C LEU A 307 -14.77 4.47 -0.56
N ILE A 308 -15.66 4.76 0.39
CA ILE A 308 -16.37 3.71 1.15
C ILE A 308 -17.32 2.95 0.22
N GLY A 309 -18.05 3.68 -0.63
CA GLY A 309 -18.96 3.12 -1.63
C GLY A 309 -18.26 2.24 -2.65
N ALA A 310 -17.00 2.55 -3.02
CA ALA A 310 -16.19 1.74 -3.92
C ALA A 310 -15.88 0.33 -3.36
N LEU A 311 -15.99 0.11 -2.05
CA LEU A 311 -15.82 -1.20 -1.43
C LEU A 311 -17.01 -2.12 -1.71
N ILE A 312 -18.22 -1.56 -1.80
CA ILE A 312 -19.47 -2.34 -1.93
C ILE A 312 -19.47 -3.20 -3.20
N PRO A 313 -19.12 -2.67 -4.40
CA PRO A 313 -19.05 -3.47 -5.62
C PRO A 313 -17.89 -4.46 -5.67
N GLN A 314 -16.81 -4.26 -4.91
CA GLN A 314 -15.63 -5.14 -5.00
C GLN A 314 -15.96 -6.57 -4.57
N TRP A 315 -16.77 -6.76 -3.53
CA TRP A 315 -17.18 -8.08 -3.04
C TRP A 315 -18.06 -8.89 -4.02
N PRO A 316 -19.20 -8.36 -4.53
CA PRO A 316 -19.98 -9.06 -5.54
C PRO A 316 -19.19 -9.24 -6.84
N MET A 317 -18.35 -8.26 -7.21
CA MET A 317 -17.53 -8.37 -8.42
C MET A 317 -16.47 -9.46 -8.30
N GLY A 318 -15.88 -9.64 -7.11
CA GLY A 318 -14.99 -10.76 -6.80
C GLY A 318 -15.67 -12.11 -7.08
N ARG A 319 -16.87 -12.32 -6.52
CA ARG A 319 -17.64 -13.55 -6.78
C ARG A 319 -18.08 -13.71 -8.23
N LEU A 320 -18.45 -12.63 -8.89
CA LEU A 320 -18.84 -12.65 -10.29
C LEU A 320 -17.64 -13.03 -11.18
N SER A 321 -16.44 -12.60 -10.79
CA SER A 321 -15.18 -12.91 -11.48
C SER A 321 -14.81 -14.38 -11.46
N ASP A 322 -15.33 -15.16 -10.50
CA ASP A 322 -15.12 -16.60 -10.44
C ASP A 322 -16.04 -17.37 -11.40
N ARG A 323 -17.17 -16.76 -11.81
CA ARG A 323 -18.18 -17.39 -12.68
C ARG A 323 -18.12 -16.93 -14.13
N ILE A 324 -17.65 -15.70 -14.37
CA ILE A 324 -17.61 -15.08 -15.70
C ILE A 324 -16.15 -14.81 -16.09
N ASP A 325 -15.81 -15.03 -17.37
CA ASP A 325 -14.49 -14.67 -17.89
C ASP A 325 -14.13 -13.22 -17.53
N ARG A 326 -13.05 -13.06 -16.76
CA ARG A 326 -12.54 -11.78 -16.25
C ARG A 326 -12.34 -10.74 -17.37
N ARG A 327 -11.98 -11.15 -18.58
CA ARG A 327 -11.85 -10.24 -19.74
C ARG A 327 -13.18 -9.64 -20.16
N ARG A 328 -14.27 -10.42 -20.09
CA ARG A 328 -15.62 -9.93 -20.39
C ARG A 328 -16.07 -8.94 -19.32
N LEU A 329 -15.75 -9.21 -18.06
CA LEU A 329 -16.02 -8.30 -16.96
C LEU A 329 -15.25 -6.98 -17.07
N VAL A 330 -13.96 -7.01 -17.42
CA VAL A 330 -13.19 -5.79 -17.69
C VAL A 330 -13.78 -5.03 -18.89
N TYR A 331 -14.19 -5.74 -19.95
CA TYR A 331 -14.85 -5.11 -21.09
C TYR A 331 -16.15 -4.40 -20.71
N THR A 332 -17.05 -5.06 -19.98
CA THR A 332 -18.35 -4.48 -19.60
C THR A 332 -18.20 -3.33 -18.62
N THR A 333 -17.33 -3.47 -17.61
CA THR A 333 -17.06 -2.39 -16.65
C THR A 333 -16.39 -1.19 -17.31
N ALA A 334 -15.45 -1.40 -18.24
CA ALA A 334 -14.84 -0.32 -19.02
C ALA A 334 -15.86 0.40 -19.92
N GLN A 335 -16.78 -0.36 -20.53
CA GLN A 335 -17.87 0.22 -21.33
C GLN A 335 -18.81 1.08 -20.47
N ILE A 336 -19.21 0.60 -19.29
CA ILE A 336 -20.04 1.38 -18.34
C ILE A 336 -19.30 2.63 -17.88
N SER A 337 -18.01 2.51 -17.55
CA SER A 337 -17.18 3.64 -17.10
C SER A 337 -17.02 4.71 -18.18
N ALA A 338 -16.85 4.30 -19.45
CA ALA A 338 -16.80 5.20 -20.59
C ALA A 338 -18.15 5.92 -20.80
N GLY A 339 -19.27 5.20 -20.71
CA GLY A 339 -20.61 5.77 -20.80
C GLY A 339 -20.90 6.80 -19.70
N LEU A 340 -20.60 6.46 -18.44
CA LEU A 340 -20.74 7.37 -17.30
C LEU A 340 -19.84 8.61 -17.46
N SER A 341 -18.61 8.43 -17.94
CA SER A 341 -17.72 9.57 -18.22
C SER A 341 -18.28 10.48 -19.30
N LEU A 342 -18.89 9.93 -20.36
CA LEU A 342 -19.51 10.72 -21.42
C LEU A 342 -20.73 11.51 -20.90
N VAL A 343 -21.55 10.89 -20.05
CA VAL A 343 -22.65 11.58 -19.36
C VAL A 343 -22.12 12.77 -18.55
N LEU A 344 -21.01 12.58 -17.83
CA LEU A 344 -20.37 13.63 -17.03
C LEU A 344 -19.69 14.74 -17.87
N VAL A 345 -19.35 14.48 -19.13
CA VAL A 345 -18.86 15.51 -20.06
C VAL A 345 -20.00 16.42 -20.52
N VAL A 346 -21.19 15.85 -20.76
CA VAL A 346 -22.33 16.55 -21.39
C VAL A 346 -23.26 17.17 -20.36
N LEU A 347 -23.50 16.50 -19.23
CA LEU A 347 -24.45 16.93 -18.21
C LEU A 347 -23.74 17.53 -16.99
N HIS A 348 -24.04 18.80 -16.70
CA HIS A 348 -23.45 19.54 -15.57
C HIS A 348 -24.43 19.75 -14.41
N VAL A 349 -25.55 19.02 -14.38
CA VAL A 349 -26.53 19.12 -13.29
C VAL A 349 -25.94 18.51 -12.02
N PRO A 350 -25.83 19.25 -10.89
CA PRO A 350 -25.09 18.79 -9.70
C PRO A 350 -25.51 17.41 -9.17
N ALA A 351 -26.82 17.15 -9.12
CA ALA A 351 -27.35 15.84 -8.68
C ALA A 351 -26.94 14.70 -9.63
N ILE A 352 -26.94 14.95 -10.94
CA ILE A 352 -26.50 13.96 -11.94
C ILE A 352 -25.00 13.73 -11.82
N VAL A 353 -24.21 14.80 -11.65
CA VAL A 353 -22.76 14.72 -11.47
C VAL A 353 -22.41 13.87 -10.24
N TRP A 354 -23.07 14.12 -9.11
CA TRP A 354 -22.93 13.33 -7.88
C TRP A 354 -23.16 11.82 -8.12
N VAL A 355 -24.34 11.46 -8.64
CA VAL A 355 -24.74 10.06 -8.82
C VAL A 355 -23.87 9.37 -9.87
N ALA A 356 -23.62 10.02 -11.01
CA ALA A 356 -22.84 9.45 -12.09
C ALA A 356 -21.36 9.27 -11.70
N MET A 357 -20.78 10.20 -10.92
CA MET A 357 -19.41 10.01 -10.41
C MET A 357 -19.34 8.90 -9.36
N LEU A 358 -20.30 8.78 -8.45
CA LEU A 358 -20.33 7.65 -7.50
C LEU A 358 -20.42 6.31 -8.21
N ALA A 359 -21.31 6.19 -9.21
CA ALA A 359 -21.41 5.01 -10.05
C ALA A 359 -20.11 4.75 -10.84
N PHE A 360 -19.48 5.81 -11.36
CA PHE A 360 -18.23 5.71 -12.10
C PHE A 360 -17.11 5.16 -11.22
N VAL A 361 -16.95 5.69 -10.00
CA VAL A 361 -15.93 5.23 -9.05
C VAL A 361 -16.18 3.78 -8.64
N ALA A 362 -17.43 3.46 -8.29
CA ALA A 362 -17.87 2.12 -7.92
C ALA A 362 -17.51 1.06 -8.98
N VAL A 363 -17.71 1.37 -10.26
CA VAL A 363 -17.40 0.46 -11.36
C VAL A 363 -15.89 0.44 -11.66
N THR A 364 -15.29 1.62 -11.79
CA THR A 364 -13.88 1.79 -12.19
C THR A 364 -12.93 1.13 -11.20
N PHE A 365 -13.23 1.22 -9.90
CA PHE A 365 -12.38 0.65 -8.86
C PHE A 365 -12.40 -0.89 -8.85
N THR A 366 -13.30 -1.55 -9.56
CA THR A 366 -13.24 -3.01 -9.70
C THR A 366 -12.25 -3.49 -10.76
N GLN A 367 -11.84 -2.62 -11.69
CA GLN A 367 -11.10 -3.01 -12.90
C GLN A 367 -9.71 -3.57 -12.58
N TYR A 368 -8.95 -2.91 -11.69
CA TYR A 368 -7.59 -3.33 -11.35
C TYR A 368 -7.56 -4.75 -10.79
N GLY A 369 -8.45 -5.07 -9.83
CA GLY A 369 -8.55 -6.40 -9.24
C GLY A 369 -8.87 -7.49 -10.28
N LEU A 370 -9.76 -7.20 -11.24
CA LEU A 370 -10.09 -8.14 -12.31
C LEU A 370 -8.89 -8.42 -13.23
N ILE A 371 -8.11 -7.39 -13.56
CA ILE A 371 -6.91 -7.52 -14.40
C ILE A 371 -5.85 -8.33 -13.66
N VAL A 372 -5.60 -8.02 -12.38
CA VAL A 372 -4.62 -8.75 -11.56
C VAL A 372 -5.00 -10.22 -11.44
N SER A 373 -6.27 -10.53 -11.14
CA SER A 373 -6.74 -11.92 -11.08
C SER A 373 -6.61 -12.63 -12.42
N HIS A 374 -6.97 -11.96 -13.53
CA HIS A 374 -6.84 -12.53 -14.87
C HIS A 374 -5.40 -12.93 -15.23
N VAL A 375 -4.43 -12.11 -14.84
CA VAL A 375 -2.99 -12.37 -15.03
C VAL A 375 -2.52 -13.49 -14.11
N ASN A 376 -2.90 -13.45 -12.83
CA ASN A 376 -2.48 -14.45 -11.85
C ASN A 376 -3.00 -15.86 -12.16
N ASP A 377 -4.20 -15.99 -12.74
CA ASP A 377 -4.74 -17.28 -13.21
C ASP A 377 -3.89 -17.92 -14.31
N ARG A 378 -3.21 -17.10 -15.12
CA ARG A 378 -2.36 -17.51 -16.25
C ARG A 378 -0.87 -17.52 -15.91
N THR A 379 -0.53 -17.27 -14.64
CA THR A 379 0.83 -17.20 -14.16
C THR A 379 1.11 -18.41 -13.28
N GLU A 380 2.20 -19.11 -13.59
CA GLU A 380 2.68 -20.23 -12.80
C GLU A 380 2.88 -19.83 -11.33
N PRO A 381 2.53 -20.67 -10.34
CA PRO A 381 2.51 -20.29 -8.93
C PRO A 381 3.81 -19.64 -8.43
N HIS A 382 4.96 -20.16 -8.85
CA HIS A 382 6.28 -19.66 -8.45
C HIS A 382 6.62 -18.28 -9.06
N LEU A 383 5.92 -17.84 -10.10
CA LEU A 383 6.12 -16.54 -10.75
C LEU A 383 5.15 -15.45 -10.27
N ARG A 384 4.07 -15.81 -9.56
CA ARG A 384 2.98 -14.88 -9.19
C ARG A 384 3.43 -13.67 -8.39
N VAL A 385 4.42 -13.84 -7.50
CA VAL A 385 4.97 -12.74 -6.69
C VAL A 385 5.70 -11.72 -7.57
N ALA A 386 6.57 -12.18 -8.48
CA ALA A 386 7.31 -11.30 -9.38
C ALA A 386 6.39 -10.61 -10.40
N VAL A 387 5.38 -11.34 -10.90
CA VAL A 387 4.36 -10.79 -11.79
C VAL A 387 3.52 -9.72 -11.09
N SER A 388 3.06 -9.98 -9.85
CA SER A 388 2.30 -8.99 -9.06
C SER A 388 3.08 -7.70 -8.82
N ALA A 389 4.38 -7.81 -8.51
CA ALA A 389 5.24 -6.63 -8.39
C ALA A 389 5.35 -5.85 -9.72
N THR A 390 5.39 -6.55 -10.85
CA THR A 390 5.44 -5.91 -12.18
C THR A 390 4.10 -5.23 -12.52
N LEU A 391 2.95 -5.84 -12.18
CA LEU A 391 1.63 -5.24 -12.36
C LEU A 391 1.48 -3.95 -11.54
N LEU A 392 1.96 -3.94 -10.30
CA LEU A 392 1.96 -2.75 -9.44
C LEU A 392 2.87 -1.64 -9.99
N LEU A 393 4.03 -2.01 -10.56
CA LEU A 393 4.92 -1.05 -11.22
C LEU A 393 4.23 -0.43 -12.45
N LEU A 394 3.58 -1.23 -13.29
CA LEU A 394 2.81 -0.76 -14.45
C LEU A 394 1.66 0.17 -14.04
N PHE A 395 0.94 -0.19 -12.98
CA PHE A 395 -0.08 0.67 -12.38
C PHE A 395 0.51 2.01 -11.91
N SER A 396 1.68 1.98 -11.27
CA SER A 396 2.35 3.18 -10.76
C SER A 396 2.89 4.06 -11.88
N VAL A 397 3.36 3.49 -13.00
CA VAL A 397 3.68 4.24 -14.22
C VAL A 397 2.43 4.93 -14.77
N GLY A 398 1.29 4.23 -14.75
CA GLY A 398 -0.01 4.82 -15.00
C GLY A 398 -0.27 6.01 -14.08
N GLY A 399 -0.08 5.82 -12.78
CA GLY A 399 -0.30 6.86 -11.78
C GLY A 399 0.64 8.07 -11.90
N LEU A 400 1.86 7.88 -12.41
CA LEU A 400 2.80 8.95 -12.67
C LEU A 400 2.37 9.82 -13.86
N ILE A 401 1.83 9.22 -14.91
CA ILE A 401 1.49 9.93 -16.15
C ILE A 401 0.04 10.48 -16.11
N GLY A 402 -0.87 9.77 -15.44
CA GLY A 402 -2.31 10.08 -15.41
C GLY A 402 -2.64 11.50 -14.97
N PRO A 403 -2.22 11.96 -13.78
CA PRO A 403 -2.53 13.30 -13.28
C PRO A 403 -1.98 14.43 -14.16
N ALA A 404 -0.80 14.25 -14.76
CA ALA A 404 -0.22 15.20 -15.69
C ALA A 404 -1.06 15.35 -16.97
N ILE A 405 -1.52 14.25 -17.57
CA ILE A 405 -2.37 14.30 -18.75
C ILE A 405 -3.77 14.84 -18.38
N ALA A 406 -4.37 14.35 -17.31
CA ALA A 406 -5.70 14.78 -16.86
C ALA A 406 -5.74 16.28 -16.56
N SER A 407 -4.75 16.79 -15.84
CA SER A 407 -4.63 18.22 -15.53
C SER A 407 -4.38 19.09 -16.77
N LEU A 408 -3.65 18.58 -17.77
CA LEU A 408 -3.48 19.25 -19.06
C LEU A 408 -4.83 19.39 -19.79
N LEU A 409 -5.61 18.31 -19.88
CA LEU A 409 -6.94 18.36 -20.47
C LEU A 409 -7.87 19.29 -19.68
N MET A 410 -7.78 19.30 -18.35
CA MET A 410 -8.53 20.25 -17.51
C MET A 410 -8.11 21.70 -17.74
N THR A 411 -6.86 21.95 -18.11
CA THR A 411 -6.35 23.29 -18.42
C THR A 411 -6.86 23.80 -19.76
N VAL A 412 -6.96 22.93 -20.77
CA VAL A 412 -7.40 23.31 -22.13
C VAL A 412 -8.93 23.34 -22.27
N ILE A 413 -9.63 22.33 -21.72
CA ILE A 413 -11.08 22.14 -21.91
C ILE A 413 -11.88 22.75 -20.74
N GLY A 414 -11.22 23.03 -19.60
CA GLY A 414 -11.87 23.35 -18.34
C GLY A 414 -12.18 22.08 -17.50
N PRO A 415 -12.96 22.17 -16.41
CA PRO A 415 -13.18 21.07 -15.47
C PRO A 415 -13.63 19.75 -16.12
N SER A 416 -14.45 19.81 -17.16
CA SER A 416 -14.91 18.64 -17.94
C SER A 416 -13.79 17.85 -18.61
N GLY A 417 -12.59 18.44 -18.79
CA GLY A 417 -11.41 17.76 -19.31
C GLY A 417 -11.01 16.53 -18.49
N LEU A 418 -11.33 16.50 -17.20
CA LEU A 418 -11.16 15.33 -16.33
C LEU A 418 -11.95 14.12 -16.85
N PHE A 419 -13.21 14.35 -17.22
CA PHE A 419 -14.10 13.29 -17.70
C PHE A 419 -13.80 12.89 -19.15
N VAL A 420 -13.32 13.82 -19.98
CA VAL A 420 -12.79 13.48 -21.30
C VAL A 420 -11.61 12.52 -21.17
N PHE A 421 -10.66 12.80 -20.27
CA PHE A 421 -9.55 11.90 -19.98
C PHE A 421 -10.01 10.53 -19.49
N ASN A 422 -10.97 10.49 -18.56
CA ASN A 422 -11.52 9.24 -18.04
C ASN A 422 -12.29 8.44 -19.10
N ALA A 423 -13.04 9.12 -19.97
CA ALA A 423 -13.75 8.51 -21.10
C ALA A 423 -12.77 7.87 -22.08
N LEU A 424 -11.71 8.60 -22.47
CA LEU A 424 -10.67 8.09 -23.37
C LEU A 424 -9.92 6.90 -22.75
N SER A 425 -9.54 7.00 -21.47
CA SER A 425 -8.87 5.92 -20.74
C SER A 425 -9.74 4.67 -20.63
N SER A 426 -11.03 4.84 -20.32
CA SER A 426 -12.01 3.75 -20.26
C SER A 426 -12.28 3.13 -21.63
N LEU A 427 -12.32 3.95 -22.70
CA LEU A 427 -12.47 3.47 -24.08
C LEU A 427 -11.26 2.64 -24.51
N LEU A 428 -10.04 3.09 -24.21
CA LEU A 428 -8.82 2.32 -24.46
C LEU A 428 -8.78 1.01 -23.67
N MET A 429 -9.29 1.02 -22.43
CA MET A 429 -9.42 -0.18 -21.60
C MET A 429 -10.39 -1.18 -22.25
N MET A 430 -11.55 -0.69 -22.69
CA MET A 430 -12.56 -1.48 -23.39
C MET A 430 -12.00 -2.10 -24.68
N LEU A 431 -11.26 -1.33 -25.48
CA LEU A 431 -10.61 -1.81 -26.70
C LEU A 431 -9.53 -2.87 -26.41
N SER A 432 -8.75 -2.67 -25.36
CA SER A 432 -7.73 -3.63 -24.90
C SER A 432 -8.37 -4.95 -24.45
N ALA A 433 -9.46 -4.88 -23.68
CA ALA A 433 -10.22 -6.05 -23.26
C ALA A 433 -10.87 -6.78 -24.45
N LYS A 434 -11.42 -6.03 -25.43
CA LYS A 434 -11.98 -6.57 -26.66
C LYS A 434 -10.94 -7.31 -27.50
N ARG A 435 -9.72 -6.76 -27.63
CA ARG A 435 -8.60 -7.44 -28.31
C ARG A 435 -8.22 -8.73 -27.58
N ALA A 436 -8.13 -8.71 -26.26
CA ALA A 436 -7.82 -9.89 -25.45
C ALA A 436 -8.91 -10.98 -25.52
N LEU A 437 -10.17 -10.61 -25.73
CA LEU A 437 -11.26 -11.56 -25.99
C LEU A 437 -11.16 -12.24 -27.37
N ARG A 438 -10.61 -11.54 -28.37
CA ARG A 438 -10.45 -12.04 -29.75
C ARG A 438 -9.20 -12.91 -29.92
N ALA A 439 -8.13 -12.64 -29.18
CA ALA A 439 -6.84 -13.32 -29.33
C ALA A 439 -6.80 -14.80 -28.86
N ILE A 440 -7.87 -15.32 -28.26
CA ILE A 440 -7.97 -16.71 -27.76
C ILE A 440 -9.22 -17.42 -28.33
N ARG A 441 -9.70 -16.96 -29.48
CA ARG A 441 -10.50 -17.78 -30.40
C ARG A 441 -9.58 -18.23 -31.51
#